data_AF-A0A2Z4GFM8-F1
#
_entry.id   AF-A0A2Z4GFM8-F1
#
_cell.length_a   1.000
_cell.length_b   1.000
_cell.length_c   1.000
_cell.angle_alpha   90.00
_cell.angle_beta   90.00
_cell.angle_gamma   90.00
#
_symmetry.space_group_name_H-M   'P 1'
#
loop_
_entity.id
_entity.type
_entity.pdbx_description
1 polymer ?
#
loop_
_entity_poly.entity_id
_entity_poly.type
_entity_poly.pdbx_seq_one_letter_code
_entity_poly.pdbx_strand_id
1 'polypeptide(L)'
;MRAFFKSENILQVFNKAIEGHLRFPLTLLCAFLVSVLSIIIAETDQESSTNLSKALVTFALAVPLFFSMEILNERKWVPKWLTLSAALLFLVLYYFLNDIKVRFNDEDHFIIRTLVLGLVFHLGVSVTPFLKKSQTKQFWHYNQTLFLSILTAALYSITIYAGLTLALLAVDKLFDLHINSDLYLYLFFGIAFYVNTNIFVNYIPSLPEIDNQDYFPKGLKTFTIYILLPLVAIYLVILLSYEAKIIFQWTLPKGWVSNLVLASGVFGILAFLLLFPIQNKTTWVKKFNKVFYWLMLPLVALMLVAIYVRLNQYGFTEARYFVLLLGIWLLGISLYFIISKKDNIKAVPLSLMVIGIISIYGPISAFNVSYINQSTRLNAVLTKHKLLENGKFTENKELDLSEAETDKIYAAIEYLSENNIETFEQYLDATQYEELSKAQKYQRASKIEKWLSLPQKTKKHTPLINIYQDLNGFHKTYNADFAIPFYLNSNKVQGKSDSHGVTYLLKKKADTQIHFELNDEVFDFDLKALQSPDFEQTEENLTFKQESNNWRLTMVITQYYEYSDTESNIKGKVYLKKK
;
A
#
# COMPACT_ATOMS: atom_id res chain seq x y z
N MET A 1 -14.50 16.70 -40.22
CA MET A 1 -13.67 17.67 -39.46
C MET A 1 -14.48 18.88 -38.97
N ARG A 2 -15.24 19.61 -39.81
CA ARG A 2 -16.07 20.78 -39.38
C ARG A 2 -17.19 20.48 -38.36
N ALA A 3 -17.73 19.27 -38.33
CA ALA A 3 -18.74 18.87 -37.33
C ALA A 3 -18.16 18.55 -35.94
N PHE A 4 -16.85 18.22 -35.87
CA PHE A 4 -16.19 17.82 -34.63
C PHE A 4 -15.74 19.02 -33.78
N PHE A 5 -15.46 20.16 -34.45
CA PHE A 5 -15.06 21.43 -33.83
C PHE A 5 -16.14 22.51 -34.05
N LYS A 6 -17.41 22.22 -33.75
CA LYS A 6 -18.36 23.31 -33.55
C LYS A 6 -17.93 24.08 -32.31
N SER A 7 -17.70 25.38 -32.44
CA SER A 7 -17.33 26.27 -31.33
C SER A 7 -18.28 26.13 -30.13
N GLU A 8 -19.56 25.86 -30.38
CA GLU A 8 -20.59 25.60 -29.37
C GLU A 8 -20.25 24.42 -28.45
N ASN A 9 -19.69 23.32 -28.96
CA ASN A 9 -19.35 22.14 -28.14
C ASN A 9 -18.15 22.42 -27.24
N ILE A 10 -17.16 23.17 -27.74
CA ILE A 10 -15.96 23.55 -26.99
C ILE A 10 -16.33 24.56 -25.90
N LEU A 11 -17.14 25.57 -26.25
CA LEU A 11 -17.66 26.55 -25.29
C LEU A 11 -18.48 25.87 -24.19
N GLN A 12 -19.30 24.87 -24.51
CA GLN A 12 -20.03 24.10 -23.49
C GLN A 12 -19.10 23.35 -22.53
N VAL A 13 -18.02 22.75 -23.03
CA VAL A 13 -17.02 22.08 -22.18
C VAL A 13 -16.31 23.08 -21.27
N PHE A 14 -15.88 24.22 -21.81
CA PHE A 14 -15.25 25.29 -21.01
C PHE A 14 -16.21 25.87 -19.97
N ASN A 15 -17.47 26.13 -20.33
CA ASN A 15 -18.47 26.63 -19.40
C ASN A 15 -18.72 25.64 -18.25
N LYS A 16 -18.83 24.34 -18.55
CA LYS A 16 -18.94 23.31 -17.50
C LYS A 16 -17.71 23.27 -16.61
N ALA A 17 -16.50 23.41 -17.17
CA ALA A 17 -15.30 23.48 -16.37
C ALA A 17 -15.31 24.69 -15.42
N ILE A 18 -15.72 25.87 -15.91
CA ILE A 18 -15.86 27.08 -15.10
C ILE A 18 -16.90 26.88 -13.98
N GLU A 19 -18.06 26.30 -14.30
CA GLU A 19 -19.09 25.96 -13.30
C GLU A 19 -18.55 25.04 -12.19
N GLY A 20 -17.76 24.02 -12.56
CA GLY A 20 -17.07 23.16 -11.60
C GLY A 20 -16.14 23.92 -10.66
N HIS A 21 -15.34 24.85 -11.19
CA HIS A 21 -14.45 25.71 -10.40
C HIS A 21 -15.20 26.67 -9.46
N LEU A 22 -16.35 27.17 -9.88
CA LEU A 22 -17.20 28.02 -9.04
C LEU A 22 -17.92 27.23 -7.94
N ARG A 23 -18.27 25.98 -8.22
CA ARG A 23 -18.97 25.10 -7.27
C ARG A 23 -18.03 24.41 -6.27
N PHE A 24 -16.83 24.02 -6.71
CA PHE A 24 -15.84 23.27 -5.92
C PHE A 24 -14.45 23.93 -5.86
N PRO A 25 -14.35 25.23 -5.50
CA PRO A 25 -13.11 25.98 -5.58
C PRO A 25 -11.98 25.41 -4.71
N LEU A 26 -12.27 25.00 -3.47
CA LEU A 26 -11.24 24.50 -2.55
C LEU A 26 -10.81 23.08 -2.89
N THR A 27 -11.75 22.23 -3.32
CA THR A 27 -11.45 20.88 -3.79
C THR A 27 -10.47 20.91 -4.97
N LEU A 28 -10.76 21.75 -5.98
CA LEU A 28 -9.93 21.84 -7.19
C LEU A 28 -8.60 22.55 -6.93
N LEU A 29 -8.56 23.54 -6.03
CA LEU A 29 -7.30 24.14 -5.59
C LEU A 29 -6.41 23.10 -4.90
N CYS A 30 -6.96 22.28 -4.00
CA CYS A 30 -6.19 21.23 -3.34
C CYS A 30 -5.69 20.19 -4.34
N ALA A 31 -6.54 19.75 -5.30
CA ALA A 31 -6.13 18.80 -6.33
C ALA A 31 -5.01 19.35 -7.24
N PHE A 32 -5.06 20.65 -7.55
CA PHE A 32 -3.97 21.34 -8.25
C PHE A 32 -2.68 21.36 -7.43
N LEU A 33 -2.76 21.71 -6.14
CA LEU A 33 -1.60 21.72 -5.25
C LEU A 33 -0.98 20.32 -5.07
N VAL A 34 -1.79 19.26 -4.97
CA VAL A 34 -1.27 17.88 -4.95
C VAL A 34 -0.50 17.57 -6.23
N SER A 35 -1.01 17.97 -7.39
CA SER A 35 -0.30 17.79 -8.67
C SER A 35 1.04 18.53 -8.68
N VAL A 36 1.06 19.80 -8.29
CA VAL A 36 2.28 20.62 -8.30
C VAL A 36 3.31 20.08 -7.31
N LEU A 37 2.87 19.76 -6.08
CA LEU A 37 3.75 19.20 -5.06
C LEU A 37 4.32 17.84 -5.47
N SER A 38 3.53 16.99 -6.15
CA SER A 38 4.03 15.70 -6.66
C SER A 38 5.13 15.90 -7.70
N ILE A 39 5.00 16.91 -8.58
CA ILE A 39 6.03 17.25 -9.57
C ILE A 39 7.28 17.78 -8.87
N ILE A 40 7.16 18.70 -7.92
CA ILE A 40 8.30 19.25 -7.17
C ILE A 40 9.03 18.13 -6.41
N ILE A 41 8.30 17.22 -5.75
CA ILE A 41 8.90 16.07 -5.05
C ILE A 41 9.63 15.15 -6.03
N ALA A 42 9.08 14.93 -7.23
CA ALA A 42 9.73 14.09 -8.24
C ALA A 42 10.98 14.73 -8.86
N GLU A 43 11.06 16.06 -8.91
CA GLU A 43 12.23 16.82 -9.37
C GLU A 43 13.34 16.94 -8.32
N THR A 44 12.98 16.87 -7.04
CA THR A 44 13.94 17.02 -5.94
C THR A 44 14.55 15.66 -5.60
N ASP A 45 15.88 15.60 -5.44
CA ASP A 45 16.58 14.38 -4.98
C ASP A 45 15.96 13.83 -3.67
N GLN A 46 16.21 12.54 -3.39
CA GLN A 46 15.61 11.72 -2.31
C GLN A 46 15.56 12.37 -0.91
N GLU A 47 16.34 13.41 -0.66
CA GLU A 47 16.26 14.25 0.54
C GLU A 47 15.15 15.33 0.45
N SER A 48 14.02 15.02 -0.19
CA SER A 48 12.86 15.91 -0.22
C SER A 48 12.48 16.31 1.22
N SER A 49 12.31 17.61 1.47
CA SER A 49 12.04 18.09 2.82
C SER A 49 10.80 17.39 3.39
N THR A 50 10.90 16.87 4.60
CA THR A 50 9.82 16.18 5.32
C THR A 50 8.51 16.99 5.33
N ASN A 51 8.64 18.32 5.32
CA ASN A 51 7.54 19.27 5.22
C ASN A 51 6.80 19.22 3.88
N LEU A 52 7.50 18.98 2.76
CA LEU A 52 6.89 18.88 1.44
C LEU A 52 6.02 17.64 1.32
N SER A 53 6.50 16.49 1.81
CA SER A 53 5.72 15.24 1.88
C SER A 53 4.54 15.37 2.84
N LYS A 54 4.70 16.03 4.00
CA LYS A 54 3.58 16.39 4.90
C LYS A 54 2.53 17.25 4.19
N ALA A 55 2.96 18.26 3.45
CA ALA A 55 2.08 19.15 2.71
C ALA A 55 1.31 18.39 1.62
N LEU A 56 2.00 17.58 0.81
CA LEU A 56 1.39 16.73 -0.22
C LEU A 56 0.26 15.87 0.37
N VAL A 57 0.57 15.13 1.44
CA VAL A 57 -0.40 14.26 2.11
C VAL A 57 -1.57 15.04 2.69
N THR A 58 -1.30 16.20 3.29
CA THR A 58 -2.36 17.06 3.86
C THR A 58 -3.31 17.57 2.76
N PHE A 59 -2.77 18.02 1.62
CA PHE A 59 -3.62 18.44 0.50
C PHE A 59 -4.34 17.25 -0.16
N ALA A 60 -3.74 16.06 -0.20
CA ALA A 60 -4.41 14.86 -0.69
C ALA A 60 -5.63 14.48 0.18
N LEU A 61 -5.52 14.61 1.51
CA LEU A 61 -6.65 14.46 2.43
C LEU A 61 -7.68 15.60 2.31
N ALA A 62 -7.21 16.81 1.97
CA ALA A 62 -8.07 17.97 1.81
C ALA A 62 -9.05 17.82 0.63
N VAL A 63 -8.69 17.12 -0.43
CA VAL A 63 -9.56 16.91 -1.62
C VAL A 63 -10.92 16.29 -1.23
N PRO A 64 -11.00 15.08 -0.65
CA PRO A 64 -12.30 14.50 -0.27
C PRO A 64 -12.98 15.26 0.87
N LEU A 65 -12.21 15.86 1.79
CA LEU A 65 -12.76 16.63 2.92
C LEU A 65 -13.48 17.90 2.44
N PHE A 66 -12.82 18.72 1.61
CA PHE A 66 -13.44 19.93 1.06
C PHE A 66 -14.58 19.58 0.11
N PHE A 67 -14.46 18.54 -0.72
CA PHE A 67 -15.54 18.10 -1.59
C PHE A 67 -16.79 17.77 -0.76
N SER A 68 -16.61 17.01 0.33
CA SER A 68 -17.68 16.67 1.26
C SER A 68 -18.34 17.91 1.88
N MET A 69 -17.56 18.93 2.28
CA MET A 69 -18.10 20.16 2.86
C MET A 69 -18.78 21.05 1.81
N GLU A 70 -18.20 21.18 0.62
CA GLU A 70 -18.75 21.97 -0.49
C GLU A 70 -20.10 21.42 -0.95
N ILE A 71 -20.24 20.09 -1.10
CA ILE A 71 -21.53 19.45 -1.36
C ILE A 71 -22.50 19.65 -0.18
N LEU A 72 -22.07 19.45 1.06
CA LEU A 72 -22.94 19.60 2.24
C LEU A 72 -23.57 21.00 2.32
N ASN A 73 -22.84 22.02 1.90
CA ASN A 73 -23.30 23.40 1.91
C ASN A 73 -24.50 23.66 0.98
N GLU A 74 -24.74 22.82 -0.03
CA GLU A 74 -25.97 22.89 -0.85
C GLU A 74 -27.24 22.60 -0.04
N ARG A 75 -27.12 21.83 1.05
CA ARG A 75 -28.24 21.56 1.97
C ARG A 75 -28.61 22.77 2.82
N LYS A 76 -27.75 23.79 2.93
CA LYS A 76 -27.93 25.00 3.75
C LYS A 76 -28.24 24.70 5.23
N TRP A 77 -27.76 23.57 5.75
CA TRP A 77 -27.98 23.16 7.15
C TRP A 77 -27.12 23.92 8.15
N VAL A 78 -25.95 24.39 7.71
CA VAL A 78 -24.93 25.09 8.48
C VAL A 78 -24.35 26.16 7.55
N PRO A 79 -23.97 27.36 8.06
CA PRO A 79 -23.32 28.38 7.23
C PRO A 79 -22.05 27.86 6.55
N LYS A 80 -21.88 28.18 5.26
CA LYS A 80 -20.73 27.76 4.43
C LYS A 80 -19.38 28.08 5.07
N TRP A 81 -19.24 29.27 5.66
CA TRP A 81 -17.99 29.68 6.29
C TRP A 81 -17.62 28.77 7.47
N LEU A 82 -18.59 28.32 8.27
CA LEU A 82 -18.32 27.49 9.44
C LEU A 82 -17.84 26.08 9.05
N THR A 83 -18.47 25.45 8.06
CA THR A 83 -18.07 24.12 7.58
C THR A 83 -16.69 24.13 6.93
N LEU A 84 -16.40 25.15 6.11
CA LEU A 84 -15.10 25.30 5.45
C LEU A 84 -13.99 25.68 6.44
N SER A 85 -14.26 26.57 7.40
CA SER A 85 -13.29 26.92 8.45
C SER A 85 -13.00 25.75 9.38
N ALA A 86 -13.99 24.91 9.69
CA ALA A 86 -13.76 23.69 10.48
C ALA A 86 -12.89 22.67 9.73
N ALA A 87 -13.14 22.47 8.43
CA ALA A 87 -12.31 21.60 7.60
C ALA A 87 -10.87 22.14 7.48
N LEU A 88 -10.71 23.46 7.27
CA LEU A 88 -9.40 24.09 7.23
C LEU A 88 -8.67 23.98 8.57
N LEU A 89 -9.35 24.25 9.70
CA LEU A 89 -8.78 24.09 11.03
C LEU A 89 -8.32 22.65 11.27
N PHE A 90 -9.13 21.66 10.89
CA PHE A 90 -8.73 20.25 10.98
C PHE A 90 -7.43 19.98 10.19
N LEU A 91 -7.33 20.46 8.94
CA LEU A 91 -6.14 20.24 8.10
C LEU A 91 -4.90 20.94 8.66
N VAL A 92 -5.06 22.16 9.20
CA VAL A 92 -3.98 22.89 9.87
C VAL A 92 -3.51 22.12 11.10
N LEU A 93 -4.44 21.68 11.96
CA LEU A 93 -4.11 20.85 13.11
C LEU A 93 -3.45 19.53 12.69
N TYR A 94 -3.95 18.89 11.62
CA TYR A 94 -3.37 17.66 11.08
C TYR A 94 -1.92 17.88 10.63
N TYR A 95 -1.63 18.97 9.92
CA TYR A 95 -0.29 19.30 9.44
C TYR A 95 0.70 19.53 10.58
N PHE A 96 0.32 20.29 11.61
CA PHE A 96 1.21 20.65 12.71
C PHE A 96 1.30 19.59 13.82
N LEU A 97 0.24 18.84 14.09
CA LEU A 97 0.21 17.85 15.18
C LEU A 97 0.68 16.47 14.74
N ASN A 98 0.64 16.14 13.44
CA ASN A 98 1.27 14.91 12.97
C ASN A 98 2.76 15.14 12.78
N ASP A 99 3.47 14.85 13.86
CA ASP A 99 4.90 14.66 13.81
C ASP A 99 5.21 13.43 12.95
N ILE A 100 5.53 13.64 11.67
CA ILE A 100 6.50 12.76 11.00
C ILE A 100 7.82 13.06 11.70
N LYS A 101 8.03 12.48 12.89
CA LYS A 101 9.36 12.43 13.47
C LYS A 101 10.16 11.47 12.60
N VAL A 102 10.79 12.04 11.56
CA VAL A 102 11.86 11.42 10.78
C VAL A 102 13.06 11.03 11.66
N ARG A 103 13.03 11.39 12.95
CA ARG A 103 14.04 10.99 13.92
C ARG A 103 14.21 9.47 14.08
N PHE A 104 13.25 8.61 13.72
CA PHE A 104 13.39 7.16 13.98
C PHE A 104 12.77 6.18 12.94
N ASN A 105 12.44 6.61 11.71
CA ASN A 105 11.81 5.75 10.69
C ASN A 105 10.38 5.25 11.05
N ASP A 106 9.58 6.08 11.75
CA ASP A 106 8.16 5.82 12.11
C ASP A 106 7.18 6.08 10.92
N GLU A 107 7.65 5.84 9.70
CA GLU A 107 6.91 6.14 8.46
C GLU A 107 5.65 5.29 8.33
N ASP A 108 5.70 4.03 8.80
CA ASP A 108 4.61 3.07 8.66
C ASP A 108 3.35 3.51 9.43
N HIS A 109 3.50 3.98 10.68
CA HIS A 109 2.36 4.49 11.46
C HIS A 109 1.73 5.72 10.83
N PHE A 110 2.55 6.65 10.32
CA PHE A 110 2.08 7.84 9.63
C PHE A 110 1.32 7.49 8.35
N ILE A 111 1.87 6.58 7.53
CA ILE A 111 1.25 6.11 6.28
C ILE A 111 -0.08 5.41 6.59
N ILE A 112 -0.11 4.47 7.53
CA ILE A 112 -1.33 3.74 7.91
C ILE A 112 -2.41 4.73 8.40
N ARG A 113 -2.05 5.66 9.29
CA ARG A 113 -2.98 6.68 9.81
C ARG A 113 -3.54 7.55 8.68
N THR A 114 -2.68 7.99 7.78
CA THR A 114 -3.05 8.78 6.61
C THR A 114 -4.02 8.02 5.70
N LEU A 115 -3.72 6.75 5.39
CA LEU A 115 -4.56 5.93 4.51
C LEU A 115 -5.94 5.69 5.12
N VAL A 116 -6.01 5.38 6.42
CA VAL A 116 -7.29 5.20 7.12
C VAL A 116 -8.07 6.52 7.19
N LEU A 117 -7.41 7.65 7.43
CA LEU A 117 -8.06 8.96 7.42
C LEU A 117 -8.58 9.33 6.02
N GLY A 118 -7.81 9.02 4.98
CA GLY A 118 -8.23 9.14 3.58
C GLY A 118 -9.49 8.32 3.31
N LEU A 119 -9.53 7.06 3.76
CA LEU A 119 -10.72 6.21 3.67
C LEU A 119 -11.90 6.83 4.43
N VAL A 120 -11.70 7.31 5.66
CA VAL A 120 -12.72 7.99 6.48
C VAL A 120 -13.31 9.19 5.74
N PHE A 121 -12.50 10.02 5.08
CA PHE A 121 -12.99 11.16 4.31
C PHE A 121 -13.75 10.75 3.05
N HIS A 122 -13.31 9.72 2.32
CA HIS A 122 -14.06 9.17 1.19
C HIS A 122 -15.41 8.57 1.63
N LEU A 123 -15.45 7.90 2.78
CA LEU A 123 -16.70 7.46 3.41
C LEU A 123 -17.55 8.66 3.84
N GLY A 124 -16.92 9.73 4.33
CA GLY A 124 -17.56 11.01 4.64
C GLY A 124 -18.30 11.58 3.43
N VAL A 125 -17.64 11.64 2.27
CA VAL A 125 -18.25 12.07 1.00
C VAL A 125 -19.57 11.33 0.73
N SER A 126 -19.62 10.02 0.96
CA SER A 126 -20.82 9.20 0.77
C SER A 126 -22.01 9.63 1.65
N VAL A 127 -21.76 10.02 2.90
CA VAL A 127 -22.80 10.15 3.95
C VAL A 127 -23.15 11.58 4.35
N THR A 128 -22.22 12.52 4.24
CA THR A 128 -22.40 13.87 4.80
C THR A 128 -23.67 14.59 4.32
N PRO A 129 -24.11 14.51 3.03
CA PRO A 129 -25.30 15.24 2.58
C PRO A 129 -26.63 14.61 3.06
N PHE A 130 -26.55 13.46 3.76
CA PHE A 130 -27.70 12.65 4.17
C PHE A 130 -27.72 12.37 5.69
N LEU A 131 -26.96 13.13 6.49
CA LEU A 131 -26.90 12.96 7.96
C LEU A 131 -28.24 13.26 8.65
N LYS A 132 -28.96 14.33 8.28
CA LYS A 132 -30.22 14.72 8.95
C LYS A 132 -31.49 14.02 8.43
N LYS A 133 -31.53 13.60 7.17
CA LYS A 133 -32.75 13.09 6.52
C LYS A 133 -32.69 11.58 6.28
N SER A 134 -33.68 10.83 6.74
CA SER A 134 -33.85 9.41 6.37
C SER A 134 -34.40 9.31 4.95
N GLN A 135 -33.47 9.24 3.98
CA GLN A 135 -33.74 9.33 2.55
C GLN A 135 -32.92 8.24 1.84
N THR A 136 -33.20 6.97 2.15
CA THR A 136 -32.40 5.82 1.67
C THR A 136 -32.33 5.76 0.14
N LYS A 137 -33.42 6.10 -0.55
CA LYS A 137 -33.47 6.15 -2.01
C LYS A 137 -32.57 7.26 -2.57
N GLN A 138 -32.69 8.48 -2.05
CA GLN A 138 -31.86 9.61 -2.50
C GLN A 138 -30.37 9.39 -2.16
N PHE A 139 -30.09 8.83 -0.98
CA PHE A 139 -28.75 8.43 -0.58
C PHE A 139 -28.15 7.42 -1.57
N TRP A 140 -28.96 6.45 -2.03
CA TRP A 140 -28.54 5.51 -3.04
C TRP A 140 -28.25 6.20 -4.38
N HIS A 141 -29.15 7.05 -4.88
CA HIS A 141 -28.95 7.76 -6.15
C HIS A 141 -27.69 8.64 -6.11
N TYR A 142 -27.47 9.34 -5.00
CA TYR A 142 -26.25 10.13 -4.81
C TYR A 142 -24.98 9.27 -4.88
N ASN A 143 -24.93 8.16 -4.14
CA ASN A 143 -23.77 7.27 -4.15
C ASN A 143 -23.57 6.55 -5.48
N GLN A 144 -24.65 6.21 -6.18
CA GLN A 144 -24.61 5.68 -7.53
C GLN A 144 -24.03 6.72 -8.50
N THR A 145 -24.39 8.00 -8.36
CA THR A 145 -23.80 9.08 -9.14
C THR A 145 -22.32 9.26 -8.82
N LEU A 146 -21.93 9.32 -7.54
CA LEU A 146 -20.52 9.38 -7.14
C LEU A 146 -19.70 8.23 -7.76
N PHE A 147 -20.21 7.01 -7.66
CA PHE A 147 -19.56 5.82 -8.20
C PHE A 147 -19.36 5.90 -9.72
N LEU A 148 -20.40 6.25 -10.48
CA LEU A 148 -20.29 6.39 -11.93
C LEU A 148 -19.42 7.57 -12.35
N SER A 149 -19.42 8.67 -11.59
CA SER A 149 -18.57 9.84 -11.86
C SER A 149 -17.09 9.52 -11.64
N ILE A 150 -16.73 8.76 -10.59
CA ILE A 150 -15.34 8.31 -10.38
C ILE A 150 -14.90 7.40 -11.53
N LEU A 151 -15.72 6.43 -11.94
CA LEU A 151 -15.39 5.55 -13.06
C LEU A 151 -15.24 6.31 -14.39
N THR A 152 -16.11 7.28 -14.64
CA THR A 152 -16.06 8.12 -15.84
C THR A 152 -14.81 8.99 -15.84
N ALA A 153 -14.50 9.63 -14.72
CA ALA A 153 -13.29 10.45 -14.57
C ALA A 153 -12.02 9.60 -14.75
N ALA A 154 -11.96 8.41 -14.13
CA ALA A 154 -10.83 7.50 -14.29
C ALA A 154 -10.65 7.06 -15.76
N LEU A 155 -11.72 6.63 -16.44
CA LEU A 155 -11.67 6.24 -17.85
C LEU A 155 -11.16 7.39 -18.74
N TYR A 156 -11.66 8.59 -18.52
CA TYR A 156 -11.26 9.76 -19.31
C TYR A 156 -9.82 10.16 -19.03
N SER A 157 -9.40 10.20 -17.76
CA SER A 157 -8.01 10.47 -17.38
C SER A 157 -7.03 9.46 -17.96
N ILE A 158 -7.35 8.15 -17.90
CA ILE A 158 -6.52 7.10 -18.50
C ILE A 158 -6.41 7.30 -20.02
N THR A 159 -7.52 7.61 -20.68
CA THR A 159 -7.54 7.85 -22.14
C THR A 159 -6.71 9.08 -22.51
N ILE A 160 -6.84 10.17 -21.74
CA ILE A 160 -6.07 11.40 -21.94
C ILE A 160 -4.58 11.14 -21.73
N TYR A 161 -4.22 10.46 -20.64
CA TYR A 161 -2.83 10.11 -20.34
C TYR A 161 -2.23 9.22 -21.43
N ALA A 162 -2.92 8.15 -21.82
CA ALA A 162 -2.47 7.25 -22.89
C ALA A 162 -2.31 8.00 -24.23
N GLY A 163 -3.29 8.86 -24.59
CA GLY A 163 -3.22 9.65 -25.82
C GLY A 163 -2.07 10.65 -25.82
N LEU A 164 -1.84 11.36 -24.72
CA LEU A 164 -0.77 12.36 -24.61
C LEU A 164 0.62 11.73 -24.51
N THR A 165 0.76 10.61 -23.81
CA THR A 165 2.04 9.88 -23.74
C THR A 165 2.41 9.26 -25.10
N LEU A 166 1.45 8.71 -25.85
CA LEU A 166 1.68 8.26 -27.22
C LEU A 166 2.03 9.41 -28.17
N ALA A 167 1.37 10.57 -28.01
CA ALA A 167 1.70 11.77 -28.80
C ALA A 167 3.11 12.29 -28.49
N LEU A 168 3.49 12.33 -27.21
CA LEU A 168 4.87 12.68 -26.81
C LEU A 168 5.89 11.71 -27.37
N LEU A 169 5.62 10.40 -27.29
CA LEU A 169 6.50 9.38 -27.85
C LEU A 169 6.65 9.53 -29.37
N ALA A 170 5.55 9.82 -30.08
CA ALA A 170 5.60 10.07 -31.51
C ALA A 170 6.43 11.31 -31.84
N VAL A 171 6.27 12.40 -31.08
CA VAL A 171 7.08 13.61 -31.25
C VAL A 171 8.56 13.34 -30.97
N ASP A 172 8.86 12.63 -29.88
CA ASP A 172 10.22 12.22 -29.53
C ASP A 172 10.90 11.43 -30.66
N LYS A 173 10.19 10.46 -31.24
CA LYS A 173 10.75 9.58 -32.29
C LYS A 173 10.74 10.17 -33.69
N LEU A 174 9.75 10.99 -34.04
CA LEU A 174 9.65 11.58 -35.38
C LEU A 174 10.57 12.80 -35.55
N PHE A 175 10.82 13.54 -34.47
CA PHE A 175 11.63 14.75 -34.49
C PHE A 175 12.99 14.59 -33.77
N ASP A 176 13.30 13.39 -33.27
CA ASP A 176 14.55 13.04 -32.58
C ASP A 176 14.90 13.98 -31.40
N LEU A 177 13.87 14.40 -30.65
CA LEU A 177 13.98 15.46 -29.63
C LEU A 177 14.58 14.99 -28.29
N HIS A 178 14.73 13.67 -28.07
CA HIS A 178 15.27 13.09 -26.84
C HIS A 178 14.58 13.62 -25.57
N ILE A 179 13.24 13.56 -25.54
CA ILE A 179 12.40 14.07 -24.45
C ILE A 179 12.70 13.32 -23.13
N ASN A 180 12.91 14.07 -22.05
CA ASN A 180 13.14 13.51 -20.71
C ASN A 180 11.95 12.62 -20.26
N SER A 181 12.25 11.42 -19.75
CA SER A 181 11.29 10.47 -19.18
C SER A 181 10.47 11.04 -18.03
N ASP A 182 11.01 12.01 -17.27
CA ASP A 182 10.30 12.61 -16.13
C ASP A 182 9.03 13.37 -16.55
N LEU A 183 9.00 13.87 -17.79
CA LEU A 183 7.82 14.54 -18.35
C LEU A 183 6.61 13.61 -18.39
N TYR A 184 6.81 12.31 -18.60
CA TYR A 184 5.74 11.32 -18.57
C TYR A 184 5.14 11.17 -17.16
N LEU A 185 5.96 11.34 -16.12
CA LEU A 185 5.54 11.31 -14.73
C LEU A 185 4.83 12.61 -14.34
N TYR A 186 5.30 13.77 -14.82
CA TYR A 186 4.64 15.06 -14.55
C TYR A 186 3.26 15.13 -15.19
N LEU A 187 3.14 14.63 -16.43
CA LEU A 187 1.83 14.46 -17.08
C LEU A 187 0.93 13.54 -16.28
N PHE A 188 1.47 12.43 -15.76
CA PHE A 188 0.71 11.52 -14.92
C PHE A 188 0.15 12.25 -13.70
N PHE A 189 0.95 13.00 -12.95
CA PHE A 189 0.48 13.74 -11.77
C PHE A 189 -0.57 14.82 -12.11
N GLY A 190 -0.34 15.60 -13.16
CA GLY A 190 -1.31 16.58 -13.68
C GLY A 190 -2.66 15.95 -13.99
N ILE A 191 -2.64 14.81 -14.67
CA ILE A 191 -3.85 14.14 -15.14
C ILE A 191 -4.55 13.36 -14.02
N ALA A 192 -3.78 12.66 -13.19
CA ALA A 192 -4.29 11.80 -12.13
C ALA A 192 -4.90 12.59 -10.98
N PHE A 193 -4.34 13.76 -10.63
CA PHE A 193 -4.84 14.55 -9.51
C PHE A 193 -5.78 15.67 -9.98
N TYR A 194 -5.29 16.61 -10.79
CA TYR A 194 -6.07 17.79 -11.14
C TYR A 194 -7.12 17.51 -12.21
N VAL A 195 -6.73 16.97 -13.37
CA VAL A 195 -7.67 16.73 -14.49
C VAL A 195 -8.73 15.70 -14.07
N ASN A 196 -8.34 14.62 -13.38
CA ASN A 196 -9.29 13.63 -12.89
C ASN A 196 -10.32 14.25 -11.94
N THR A 197 -9.88 15.03 -10.95
CA THR A 197 -10.79 15.68 -10.00
C THR A 197 -11.71 16.68 -10.70
N ASN A 198 -11.19 17.45 -11.67
CA ASN A 198 -11.99 18.37 -12.47
C ASN A 198 -13.09 17.65 -13.26
N ILE A 199 -12.75 16.53 -13.93
CA ILE A 199 -13.75 15.71 -14.62
C ILE A 199 -14.76 15.17 -13.59
N PHE A 200 -14.30 14.58 -12.50
CA PHE A 200 -15.16 14.01 -11.46
C PHE A 200 -16.23 15.00 -10.98
N VAL A 201 -15.83 16.20 -10.56
CA VAL A 201 -16.77 17.18 -10.00
C VAL A 201 -17.77 17.72 -11.03
N ASN A 202 -17.38 17.80 -12.31
CA ASN A 202 -18.25 18.24 -13.41
C ASN A 202 -19.33 17.21 -13.76
N TYR A 203 -19.15 15.94 -13.37
CA TYR A 203 -20.15 14.89 -13.53
C TYR A 203 -21.09 14.75 -12.31
N ILE A 204 -20.92 15.57 -11.27
CA ILE A 204 -21.82 15.58 -10.11
C ILE A 204 -22.94 16.60 -10.36
N PRO A 205 -24.22 16.19 -10.49
CA PRO A 205 -25.35 17.11 -10.55
C PRO A 205 -25.60 17.81 -9.21
N SER A 206 -26.48 18.81 -9.20
CA SER A 206 -26.91 19.45 -7.95
C SER A 206 -27.67 18.46 -7.05
N LEU A 207 -27.57 18.60 -5.72
CA LEU A 207 -28.32 17.72 -4.80
C LEU A 207 -29.84 17.70 -5.07
N PRO A 208 -30.51 18.83 -5.39
CA PRO A 208 -31.92 18.84 -5.78
C PRO A 208 -32.21 18.03 -7.05
N GLU A 209 -31.33 18.05 -8.05
CA GLU A 209 -31.50 17.22 -9.25
C GLU A 209 -31.44 15.74 -8.91
N ILE A 210 -30.47 15.32 -8.09
CA ILE A 210 -30.30 13.93 -7.65
C ILE A 210 -31.52 13.46 -6.83
N ASP A 211 -32.03 14.31 -5.94
CA ASP A 211 -33.18 13.98 -5.10
C ASP A 211 -34.46 13.66 -5.91
N ASN A 212 -34.55 14.19 -7.14
CA ASN A 212 -35.68 14.01 -8.07
C ASN A 212 -35.46 12.89 -9.10
N GLN A 213 -34.33 12.18 -9.07
CA GLN A 213 -34.06 11.08 -10.00
C GLN A 213 -34.76 9.78 -9.58
N ASP A 214 -35.45 9.17 -10.54
CA ASP A 214 -36.17 7.90 -10.35
C ASP A 214 -35.69 6.76 -11.27
N TYR A 215 -34.69 7.01 -12.12
CA TYR A 215 -34.16 6.05 -13.08
C TYR A 215 -32.99 5.21 -12.50
N PHE A 216 -32.89 3.95 -12.94
CA PHE A 216 -31.79 3.04 -12.61
C PHE A 216 -30.96 2.76 -13.87
N PRO A 217 -29.63 3.04 -13.90
CA PRO A 217 -28.81 2.85 -15.09
C PRO A 217 -28.79 1.41 -15.60
N LYS A 218 -29.20 1.21 -16.86
CA LYS A 218 -29.17 -0.11 -17.53
C LYS A 218 -27.78 -0.76 -17.51
N GLY A 219 -26.72 0.01 -17.79
CA GLY A 219 -25.34 -0.49 -17.74
C GLY A 219 -24.95 -1.01 -16.37
N LEU A 220 -25.26 -0.26 -15.30
CA LEU A 220 -25.01 -0.68 -13.92
C LEU A 220 -25.78 -1.95 -13.56
N LYS A 221 -27.03 -2.06 -14.03
CA LYS A 221 -27.86 -3.26 -13.84
C LYS A 221 -27.20 -4.49 -14.45
N THR A 222 -26.81 -4.38 -15.72
CA THR A 222 -26.22 -5.48 -16.48
C THR A 222 -24.90 -5.91 -15.87
N PHE A 223 -24.00 -4.95 -15.59
CA PHE A 223 -22.71 -5.23 -14.94
C PHE A 223 -22.90 -5.95 -13.61
N THR A 224 -23.78 -5.43 -12.76
CA THR A 224 -23.89 -5.96 -11.40
C THR A 224 -24.54 -7.35 -11.38
N ILE A 225 -25.60 -7.57 -12.17
CA ILE A 225 -26.33 -8.85 -12.19
C ILE A 225 -25.56 -9.95 -12.92
N TYR A 226 -24.89 -9.63 -14.04
CA TYR A 226 -24.31 -10.66 -14.92
C TYR A 226 -22.80 -10.81 -14.79
N ILE A 227 -22.09 -9.85 -14.20
CA ILE A 227 -20.64 -9.94 -13.99
C ILE A 227 -20.31 -10.00 -12.50
N LEU A 228 -20.66 -8.97 -11.74
CA LEU A 228 -20.22 -8.87 -10.34
C LEU A 228 -20.82 -9.95 -9.45
N LEU A 229 -22.14 -10.15 -9.52
CA LEU A 229 -22.85 -11.06 -8.63
C LEU A 229 -22.51 -12.55 -8.88
N PRO A 230 -22.38 -13.03 -10.14
CA PRO A 230 -21.86 -14.37 -10.41
C PRO A 230 -20.42 -14.55 -9.92
N LEU A 231 -19.56 -13.54 -10.08
CA LEU A 231 -18.19 -13.60 -9.59
C LEU A 231 -18.15 -13.74 -8.07
N VAL A 232 -18.92 -12.93 -7.35
CA VAL A 232 -19.04 -13.04 -5.88
C VAL A 232 -19.57 -14.41 -5.48
N ALA A 233 -20.56 -14.95 -6.18
CA ALA A 233 -21.09 -16.28 -5.89
C ALA A 233 -20.03 -17.38 -6.06
N ILE A 234 -19.21 -17.31 -7.12
CA ILE A 234 -18.10 -18.24 -7.34
C ILE A 234 -17.09 -18.16 -6.18
N TYR A 235 -16.70 -16.95 -5.76
CA TYR A 235 -15.77 -16.79 -4.63
C TYR A 235 -16.34 -17.31 -3.32
N LEU A 236 -17.63 -17.10 -3.05
CA LEU A 236 -18.29 -17.65 -1.86
C LEU A 236 -18.29 -19.18 -1.89
N VAL A 237 -18.55 -19.80 -3.04
CA VAL A 237 -18.50 -21.26 -3.18
C VAL A 237 -17.08 -21.79 -2.94
N ILE A 238 -16.07 -21.15 -3.51
CA ILE A 238 -14.66 -21.52 -3.29
C ILE A 238 -14.31 -21.42 -1.80
N LEU A 239 -14.69 -20.31 -1.15
CA LEU A 239 -14.36 -20.09 0.24
C LEU A 239 -15.09 -21.06 1.16
N LEU A 240 -16.39 -21.26 1.00
CA LEU A 240 -17.15 -22.22 1.81
C LEU A 240 -16.64 -23.65 1.63
N SER A 241 -16.24 -24.03 0.41
CA SER A 241 -15.61 -25.34 0.16
C SER A 241 -14.26 -25.45 0.88
N TYR A 242 -13.51 -24.35 0.93
CA TYR A 242 -12.25 -24.30 1.64
C TYR A 242 -12.42 -24.31 3.17
N GLU A 243 -13.46 -23.65 3.70
CA GLU A 243 -13.83 -23.76 5.12
C GLU A 243 -14.20 -25.19 5.50
N ALA A 244 -14.99 -25.87 4.66
CA ALA A 244 -15.32 -27.26 4.86
C ALA A 244 -14.04 -28.11 4.92
N LYS A 245 -13.09 -27.89 3.99
CA LYS A 245 -11.76 -28.54 4.04
C LYS A 245 -11.04 -28.30 5.36
N ILE A 246 -11.05 -27.06 5.88
CA ILE A 246 -10.40 -26.73 7.16
C ILE A 246 -11.07 -27.46 8.33
N ILE A 247 -12.40 -27.51 8.35
CA ILE A 247 -13.17 -28.20 9.39
C ILE A 247 -12.86 -29.72 9.35
N PHE A 248 -12.77 -30.32 8.16
CA PHE A 248 -12.44 -31.75 8.03
C PHE A 248 -10.98 -32.07 8.39
N GLN A 249 -10.04 -31.22 8.01
CA GLN A 249 -8.60 -31.44 8.26
C GLN A 249 -8.19 -31.01 9.67
N TRP A 250 -8.98 -30.16 10.32
CA TRP A 250 -8.67 -29.53 11.61
C TRP A 250 -7.33 -28.77 11.63
N THR A 251 -6.90 -28.28 10.46
CA THR A 251 -5.64 -27.55 10.29
C THR A 251 -5.91 -26.18 9.69
N LEU A 252 -5.58 -25.13 10.43
CA LEU A 252 -5.68 -23.75 9.94
C LEU A 252 -4.59 -23.46 8.90
N PRO A 253 -4.94 -22.87 7.76
CA PRO A 253 -3.99 -22.60 6.69
C PRO A 253 -3.18 -21.33 6.94
N LYS A 254 -2.07 -21.19 6.19
CA LYS A 254 -1.20 -20.03 6.29
C LYS A 254 -1.79 -18.82 5.54
N GLY A 255 -2.23 -17.81 6.28
CA GLY A 255 -2.21 -16.38 5.92
C GLY A 255 -3.20 -15.83 4.87
N TRP A 256 -3.74 -16.65 3.96
CA TRP A 256 -4.51 -16.13 2.81
C TRP A 256 -6.02 -15.99 3.04
N VAL A 257 -6.59 -16.74 3.98
CA VAL A 257 -8.06 -16.85 4.15
C VAL A 257 -8.69 -15.52 4.52
N SER A 258 -8.13 -14.81 5.50
CA SER A 258 -8.70 -13.55 5.99
C SER A 258 -8.83 -12.51 4.88
N ASN A 259 -7.83 -12.41 3.99
CA ASN A 259 -7.86 -11.46 2.88
C ASN A 259 -8.98 -11.79 1.88
N LEU A 260 -9.20 -13.08 1.60
CA LEU A 260 -10.25 -13.51 0.67
C LEU A 260 -11.66 -13.33 1.26
N VAL A 261 -11.82 -13.56 2.56
CA VAL A 261 -13.09 -13.30 3.27
C VAL A 261 -13.39 -11.80 3.26
N LEU A 262 -12.42 -10.94 3.57
CA LEU A 262 -12.58 -9.49 3.50
C LEU A 262 -12.91 -9.02 2.07
N ALA A 263 -12.20 -9.51 1.06
CA ALA A 263 -12.47 -9.17 -0.34
C ALA A 263 -13.90 -9.59 -0.76
N SER A 264 -14.32 -10.81 -0.39
CA SER A 264 -15.68 -11.30 -0.67
C SER A 264 -16.75 -10.47 0.05
N GLY A 265 -16.47 -10.04 1.29
CA GLY A 265 -17.30 -9.11 2.03
C GLY A 265 -17.45 -7.76 1.32
N VAL A 266 -16.34 -7.16 0.89
CA VAL A 266 -16.33 -5.88 0.16
C VAL A 266 -17.14 -5.99 -1.15
N PHE A 267 -16.83 -6.95 -2.01
CA PHE A 267 -17.50 -7.09 -3.31
C PHE A 267 -18.96 -7.52 -3.17
N GLY A 268 -19.29 -8.37 -2.20
CA GLY A 268 -20.66 -8.78 -1.93
C GLY A 268 -21.53 -7.66 -1.35
N ILE A 269 -21.00 -6.88 -0.40
CA ILE A 269 -21.68 -5.68 0.10
C ILE A 269 -21.80 -4.64 -1.02
N LEU A 270 -20.77 -4.44 -1.85
CA LEU A 270 -20.85 -3.55 -3.00
C LEU A 270 -21.95 -3.99 -3.98
N ALA A 271 -22.03 -5.28 -4.32
CA ALA A 271 -23.08 -5.82 -5.18
C ALA A 271 -24.49 -5.58 -4.59
N PHE A 272 -24.65 -5.81 -3.28
CA PHE A 272 -25.88 -5.52 -2.56
C PHE A 272 -26.24 -4.02 -2.64
N LEU A 273 -25.28 -3.14 -2.34
CA LEU A 273 -25.48 -1.69 -2.39
C LEU A 273 -25.86 -1.24 -3.80
N LEU A 274 -25.18 -1.70 -4.84
CA LEU A 274 -25.48 -1.32 -6.23
C LEU A 274 -26.86 -1.81 -6.71
N LEU A 275 -27.39 -2.91 -6.19
CA LEU A 275 -28.70 -3.44 -6.56
C LEU A 275 -29.84 -3.02 -5.62
N PHE A 276 -29.55 -2.25 -4.58
CA PHE A 276 -30.49 -1.94 -3.50
C PHE A 276 -31.90 -1.47 -3.96
N PRO A 277 -32.07 -0.54 -4.93
CA PRO A 277 -33.39 -0.08 -5.35
C PRO A 277 -34.20 -1.12 -6.15
N ILE A 278 -33.51 -2.11 -6.74
CA ILE A 278 -34.11 -3.12 -7.60
C ILE A 278 -34.04 -4.52 -7.00
N GLN A 279 -33.64 -4.65 -5.74
CA GLN A 279 -33.42 -5.93 -5.08
C GLN A 279 -34.65 -6.84 -5.07
N ASN A 280 -35.86 -6.26 -5.09
CA ASN A 280 -37.11 -7.00 -5.12
C ASN A 280 -37.68 -7.23 -6.53
N LYS A 281 -37.04 -6.69 -7.59
CA LYS A 281 -37.53 -6.81 -8.97
C LYS A 281 -37.14 -8.11 -9.66
N THR A 282 -36.06 -8.76 -9.21
CA THR A 282 -35.58 -10.04 -9.76
C THR A 282 -35.45 -11.07 -8.64
N THR A 283 -36.09 -12.23 -8.79
CA THR A 283 -36.10 -13.30 -7.78
C THR A 283 -34.70 -13.75 -7.38
N TRP A 284 -33.78 -13.86 -8.35
CA TRP A 284 -32.38 -14.22 -8.11
C TRP A 284 -31.64 -13.20 -7.24
N VAL A 285 -31.79 -11.91 -7.53
CA VAL A 285 -31.18 -10.82 -6.73
C VAL A 285 -31.72 -10.82 -5.30
N LYS A 286 -33.04 -10.97 -5.14
CA LYS A 286 -33.68 -11.05 -3.83
C LYS A 286 -33.14 -12.22 -3.01
N LYS A 287 -33.00 -13.40 -3.63
CA LYS A 287 -32.43 -14.59 -2.99
C LYS A 287 -30.97 -14.37 -2.61
N PHE A 288 -30.15 -13.87 -3.54
CA PHE A 288 -28.74 -13.58 -3.28
C PHE A 288 -28.58 -12.62 -2.10
N ASN A 289 -29.26 -11.47 -2.10
CA ASN A 289 -29.14 -10.49 -1.01
C ASN A 289 -29.51 -11.07 0.36
N LYS A 290 -30.53 -11.95 0.41
CA LYS A 290 -30.93 -12.61 1.66
C LYS A 290 -29.92 -13.67 2.10
N VAL A 291 -29.41 -14.48 1.17
CA VAL A 291 -28.53 -15.62 1.47
C VAL A 291 -27.09 -15.17 1.71
N PHE A 292 -26.64 -14.10 1.04
CA PHE A 292 -25.27 -13.58 1.13
C PHE A 292 -24.82 -13.39 2.58
N TYR A 293 -25.58 -12.63 3.39
CA TYR A 293 -25.19 -12.36 4.77
C TYR A 293 -25.18 -13.62 5.65
N TRP A 294 -26.04 -14.61 5.36
CA TRP A 294 -26.00 -15.91 6.04
C TRP A 294 -24.75 -16.70 5.67
N LEU A 295 -24.33 -16.68 4.40
CA LEU A 295 -23.09 -17.32 3.95
C LEU A 295 -21.85 -16.61 4.49
N MET A 296 -21.93 -15.30 4.77
CA MET A 296 -20.84 -14.55 5.39
C MET A 296 -20.59 -14.94 6.86
N LEU A 297 -21.61 -15.41 7.60
CA LEU A 297 -21.43 -15.76 9.02
C LEU A 297 -20.37 -16.86 9.26
N PRO A 298 -20.41 -18.04 8.61
CA PRO A 298 -19.36 -19.05 8.80
C PRO A 298 -17.98 -18.53 8.36
N LEU A 299 -17.93 -17.82 7.22
CA LEU A 299 -16.72 -17.18 6.68
C LEU A 299 -16.04 -16.25 7.69
N VAL A 300 -16.83 -15.38 8.32
CA VAL A 300 -16.33 -14.44 9.32
C VAL A 300 -15.98 -15.17 10.62
N ALA A 301 -16.76 -16.17 11.04
CA ALA A 301 -16.46 -16.94 12.24
C ALA A 301 -15.10 -17.64 12.13
N LEU A 302 -14.81 -18.30 11.01
CA LEU A 302 -13.51 -18.94 10.81
C LEU A 302 -12.38 -17.90 10.73
N MET A 303 -12.61 -16.76 10.08
CA MET A 303 -11.64 -15.66 10.05
C MET A 303 -11.32 -15.14 11.46
N LEU A 304 -12.32 -15.02 12.34
CA LEU A 304 -12.15 -14.62 13.74
C LEU A 304 -11.36 -15.66 14.55
N VAL A 305 -11.61 -16.95 14.32
CA VAL A 305 -10.81 -18.03 14.93
C VAL A 305 -9.35 -17.97 14.44
N ALA A 306 -9.14 -17.78 13.13
CA ALA A 306 -7.81 -17.73 12.55
C ALA A 306 -6.99 -16.53 13.08
N ILE A 307 -7.61 -15.35 13.20
CA ILE A 307 -6.91 -14.19 13.75
C ILE A 307 -6.68 -14.34 15.26
N TYR A 308 -7.60 -14.95 16.01
CA TYR A 308 -7.40 -15.23 17.44
C TYR A 308 -6.15 -16.08 17.69
N VAL A 309 -5.97 -17.17 16.92
CA VAL A 309 -4.78 -18.02 17.02
C VAL A 309 -3.49 -17.21 16.76
N ARG A 310 -3.51 -16.33 15.75
CA ARG A 310 -2.36 -15.46 15.43
C ARG A 310 -2.06 -14.44 16.51
N LEU A 311 -3.08 -13.85 17.11
CA LEU A 311 -2.93 -12.90 18.22
C LEU A 311 -2.36 -13.59 19.46
N ASN A 312 -2.81 -14.81 19.75
CA ASN A 312 -2.25 -15.59 20.86
C ASN A 312 -0.77 -15.92 20.63
N GLN A 313 -0.44 -16.45 19.45
CA GLN A 313 0.93 -16.87 19.12
C GLN A 313 1.89 -15.69 19.01
N TYR A 314 1.55 -14.63 18.25
CA TYR A 314 2.48 -13.58 17.86
C TYR A 314 2.17 -12.19 18.43
N GLY A 315 1.03 -12.02 19.12
CA GLY A 315 0.61 -10.74 19.67
C GLY A 315 -0.06 -9.81 18.65
N PHE A 316 -0.45 -8.65 19.14
CA PHE A 316 -1.06 -7.60 18.32
C PHE A 316 -0.02 -6.89 17.46
N THR A 317 -0.40 -6.62 16.21
CA THR A 317 0.24 -5.69 15.27
C THR A 317 -0.88 -4.94 14.56
N GLU A 318 -0.58 -3.82 13.89
CA GLU A 318 -1.57 -2.98 13.20
C GLU A 318 -2.38 -3.83 12.22
N ALA A 319 -1.70 -4.63 11.37
CA ALA A 319 -2.35 -5.50 10.40
C ALA A 319 -3.31 -6.51 11.05
N ARG A 320 -2.88 -7.16 12.15
CA ARG A 320 -3.72 -8.15 12.86
C ARG A 320 -4.89 -7.48 13.58
N TYR A 321 -4.67 -6.28 14.11
CA TYR A 321 -5.71 -5.45 14.70
C TYR A 321 -6.78 -5.09 13.65
N PHE A 322 -6.39 -4.64 12.46
CA PHE A 322 -7.34 -4.30 11.39
C PHE A 322 -8.13 -5.51 10.90
N VAL A 323 -7.50 -6.69 10.77
CA VAL A 323 -8.23 -7.93 10.43
C VAL A 323 -9.27 -8.28 11.50
N LEU A 324 -8.91 -8.18 12.78
CA LEU A 324 -9.86 -8.42 13.88
C LEU A 324 -11.01 -7.39 13.85
N LEU A 325 -10.68 -6.09 13.75
CA LEU A 325 -11.66 -5.01 13.75
C LEU A 325 -12.63 -5.14 12.57
N LEU A 326 -12.12 -5.37 11.36
CA LEU A 326 -12.93 -5.58 10.17
C LEU A 326 -13.73 -6.88 10.25
N GLY A 327 -13.22 -7.93 10.89
CA GLY A 327 -13.97 -9.16 11.16
C GLY A 327 -15.15 -8.94 12.10
N ILE A 328 -14.94 -8.23 13.21
CA ILE A 328 -16.00 -7.85 14.15
C ILE A 328 -17.03 -6.95 13.45
N TRP A 329 -16.57 -5.98 12.67
CA TRP A 329 -17.44 -5.11 11.89
C TRP A 329 -18.25 -5.89 10.85
N LEU A 330 -17.62 -6.81 10.12
CA LEU A 330 -18.27 -7.62 9.08
C LEU A 330 -19.28 -8.60 9.67
N LEU A 331 -19.01 -9.13 10.87
CA LEU A 331 -19.98 -9.88 11.66
C LEU A 331 -21.18 -8.99 12.04
N GLY A 332 -20.91 -7.81 12.60
CA GLY A 332 -21.93 -6.86 13.04
C GLY A 332 -22.84 -6.39 11.90
N ILE A 333 -22.26 -6.03 10.74
CA ILE A 333 -23.02 -5.60 9.58
C ILE A 333 -23.82 -6.75 8.96
N SER A 334 -23.29 -7.98 8.97
CA SER A 334 -24.03 -9.16 8.50
C SER A 334 -25.22 -9.46 9.40
N LEU A 335 -25.04 -9.43 10.72
CA LEU A 335 -26.14 -9.59 11.69
C LEU A 335 -27.18 -8.48 11.55
N TYR A 336 -26.74 -7.23 11.34
CA TYR A 336 -27.64 -6.11 11.10
C TYR A 336 -28.56 -6.37 9.89
N PHE A 337 -28.02 -6.76 8.73
CA PHE A 337 -28.84 -7.02 7.54
C PHE A 337 -29.67 -8.32 7.60
N ILE A 338 -29.27 -9.29 8.43
CA ILE A 338 -30.07 -10.50 8.68
C ILE A 338 -31.31 -10.18 9.54
N ILE A 339 -31.13 -9.36 10.59
CA ILE A 339 -32.16 -9.12 11.62
C ILE A 339 -33.05 -7.92 11.26
N SER A 340 -32.51 -6.94 10.53
CA SER A 340 -33.22 -5.70 10.22
C SER A 340 -34.49 -5.94 9.41
N LYS A 341 -35.58 -5.29 9.82
CA LYS A 341 -36.84 -5.27 9.06
C LYS A 341 -36.85 -4.20 7.98
N LYS A 342 -35.97 -3.20 8.07
CA LYS A 342 -35.83 -2.06 7.15
C LYS A 342 -34.36 -1.72 6.99
N ASP A 343 -33.79 -2.12 5.87
CA ASP A 343 -32.38 -1.92 5.58
C ASP A 343 -32.03 -0.43 5.41
N ASN A 344 -31.14 0.07 6.27
CA ASN A 344 -30.54 1.39 6.13
C ASN A 344 -29.12 1.24 5.60
N ILE A 345 -28.95 1.36 4.29
CA ILE A 345 -27.65 1.20 3.64
C ILE A 345 -26.60 2.24 4.06
N LYS A 346 -27.01 3.33 4.73
CA LYS A 346 -26.07 4.29 5.35
C LYS A 346 -25.25 3.66 6.47
N ALA A 347 -25.76 2.59 7.09
CA ALA A 347 -25.09 1.90 8.18
C ALA A 347 -23.69 1.43 7.76
N VAL A 348 -23.51 1.00 6.50
CA VAL A 348 -22.22 0.54 5.99
C VAL A 348 -21.15 1.64 6.06
N PRO A 349 -21.24 2.77 5.33
CA PRO A 349 -20.21 3.79 5.37
C PRO A 349 -20.13 4.51 6.73
N LEU A 350 -21.26 4.72 7.43
CA LEU A 350 -21.25 5.41 8.72
C LEU A 350 -20.51 4.59 9.79
N SER A 351 -20.77 3.29 9.89
CA SER A 351 -20.08 2.44 10.87
C SER A 351 -18.60 2.25 10.52
N LEU A 352 -18.25 2.11 9.23
CA LEU A 352 -16.86 2.07 8.78
C LEU A 352 -16.10 3.36 9.11
N MET A 353 -16.74 4.52 8.95
CA MET A 353 -16.15 5.81 9.31
C MET A 353 -15.86 5.90 10.81
N VAL A 354 -16.81 5.45 11.65
CA VAL A 354 -16.66 5.45 13.11
C VAL A 354 -15.52 4.52 13.54
N ILE A 355 -15.51 3.26 13.08
CA ILE A 355 -14.42 2.34 13.45
C ILE A 355 -13.08 2.78 12.88
N GLY A 356 -13.07 3.43 11.70
CA GLY A 356 -11.88 3.98 11.08
C GLY A 356 -11.23 5.03 11.98
N ILE A 357 -12.00 6.00 12.49
CA ILE A 357 -11.48 7.03 13.42
C ILE A 357 -10.96 6.39 14.72
N ILE A 358 -11.74 5.48 15.31
CA ILE A 358 -11.38 4.78 16.55
C ILE A 358 -10.11 3.94 16.37
N SER A 359 -9.90 3.38 15.18
CA SER A 359 -8.73 2.53 14.91
C SER A 359 -7.41 3.28 14.85
N ILE A 360 -7.42 4.60 14.64
CA ILE A 360 -6.20 5.40 14.50
C ILE A 360 -6.00 6.42 15.62
N TYR A 361 -7.05 6.76 16.37
CA TYR A 361 -6.99 7.74 17.47
C TYR A 361 -7.53 7.15 18.77
N GLY A 362 -6.89 7.53 19.89
CA GLY A 362 -7.30 7.16 21.23
C GLY A 362 -6.65 5.87 21.76
N PRO A 363 -7.00 5.46 22.99
CA PRO A 363 -6.33 4.38 23.72
C PRO A 363 -6.58 3.00 23.12
N ILE A 364 -7.65 2.83 22.34
CA ILE A 364 -7.97 1.57 21.66
C ILE A 364 -7.51 1.53 20.21
N SER A 365 -6.73 2.53 19.76
CA SER A 365 -6.16 2.56 18.41
C SER A 365 -5.23 1.37 18.15
N ALA A 366 -5.07 1.01 16.87
CA ALA A 366 -4.22 -0.07 16.42
C ALA A 366 -2.78 0.07 16.95
N PHE A 367 -2.26 1.30 16.95
CA PHE A 367 -0.91 1.64 17.42
C PHE A 367 -0.77 1.42 18.92
N ASN A 368 -1.68 1.99 19.73
CA ASN A 368 -1.59 1.90 21.19
C ASN A 368 -1.81 0.48 21.71
N VAL A 369 -2.78 -0.25 21.14
CA VAL A 369 -3.06 -1.64 21.51
C VAL A 369 -1.89 -2.55 21.16
N SER A 370 -1.28 -2.37 19.98
CA SER A 370 -0.13 -3.17 19.54
C SER A 370 1.09 -2.88 20.42
N TYR A 371 1.40 -1.61 20.67
CA TYR A 371 2.46 -1.19 21.58
C TYR A 371 2.30 -1.80 22.99
N ILE A 372 1.14 -1.58 23.65
CA ILE A 372 0.91 -2.09 25.00
C ILE A 372 1.03 -3.62 25.03
N ASN A 373 0.46 -4.31 24.06
CA ASN A 373 0.52 -5.77 24.00
C ASN A 373 1.95 -6.28 23.86
N GLN A 374 2.73 -5.72 22.94
CA GLN A 374 4.09 -6.18 22.65
C GLN A 374 5.06 -5.82 23.77
N SER A 375 4.96 -4.61 24.34
CA SER A 375 5.75 -4.20 25.50
C SER A 375 5.47 -5.07 26.73
N THR A 376 4.19 -5.40 26.98
CA THR A 376 3.82 -6.30 28.08
C THR A 376 4.36 -7.72 27.86
N ARG A 377 4.28 -8.23 26.63
CA ARG A 377 4.80 -9.56 26.28
C ARG A 377 6.33 -9.63 26.44
N LEU A 378 7.04 -8.61 25.97
CA LEU A 378 8.50 -8.50 26.13
C LEU A 378 8.86 -8.49 27.62
N ASN A 379 8.28 -7.57 28.39
CA ASN A 379 8.58 -7.41 29.80
C ASN A 379 8.28 -8.68 30.63
N ALA A 380 7.21 -9.40 30.30
CA ALA A 380 6.86 -10.66 30.95
C ALA A 380 7.95 -11.74 30.77
N VAL A 381 8.51 -11.88 29.56
CA VAL A 381 9.59 -12.87 29.31
C VAL A 381 10.89 -12.42 29.98
N LEU A 382 11.23 -11.13 29.84
CA LEU A 382 12.45 -10.56 30.43
C LEU A 382 12.49 -10.71 31.95
N THR A 383 11.37 -10.41 32.63
CA THR A 383 11.26 -10.51 34.09
C THR A 383 11.29 -11.96 34.56
N LYS A 384 10.58 -12.87 33.87
CA LYS A 384 10.51 -14.29 34.24
C LYS A 384 11.89 -14.95 34.19
N HIS A 385 12.70 -14.62 33.18
CA HIS A 385 14.02 -15.22 32.94
C HIS A 385 15.19 -14.38 33.48
N LYS A 386 14.89 -13.37 34.32
CA LYS A 386 15.88 -12.47 34.95
C LYS A 386 16.87 -11.86 33.93
N LEU A 387 16.37 -11.52 32.74
CA LEU A 387 17.13 -10.83 31.69
C LEU A 387 17.22 -9.31 31.94
N LEU A 388 16.89 -8.87 33.16
CA LEU A 388 16.96 -7.49 33.60
C LEU A 388 17.71 -7.42 34.94
N GLU A 389 18.78 -6.63 34.98
CA GLU A 389 19.49 -6.24 36.21
C GLU A 389 19.46 -4.72 36.33
N ASN A 390 18.93 -4.19 37.45
CA ASN A 390 18.69 -2.75 37.64
C ASN A 390 17.89 -2.09 36.50
N GLY A 391 17.01 -2.86 35.84
CA GLY A 391 16.19 -2.40 34.72
C GLY A 391 16.89 -2.40 33.36
N LYS A 392 18.16 -2.80 33.27
CA LYS A 392 18.93 -2.92 32.03
C LYS A 392 19.07 -4.37 31.59
N PHE A 393 19.23 -4.60 30.29
CA PHE A 393 19.48 -5.93 29.75
C PHE A 393 20.74 -6.54 30.36
N THR A 394 20.61 -7.79 30.78
CA THR A 394 21.72 -8.60 31.29
C THR A 394 21.67 -9.98 30.65
N GLU A 395 22.82 -10.61 30.51
CA GLU A 395 22.93 -11.96 29.96
C GLU A 395 22.54 -13.00 31.01
N ASN A 396 21.74 -13.98 30.61
CA ASN A 396 21.50 -15.18 31.42
C ASN A 396 22.12 -16.40 30.73
N LYS A 397 23.18 -16.94 31.32
CA LYS A 397 23.93 -18.10 30.77
C LYS A 397 23.16 -19.42 30.87
N GLU A 398 22.11 -19.48 31.69
CA GLU A 398 21.22 -20.64 31.88
C GLU A 398 19.85 -20.41 31.23
N LEU A 399 19.77 -19.55 30.22
CA LEU A 399 18.52 -19.21 29.55
C LEU A 399 17.89 -20.44 28.85
N ASP A 400 16.79 -20.92 29.40
CA ASP A 400 15.95 -21.96 28.80
C ASP A 400 14.56 -21.38 28.49
N LEU A 401 14.31 -21.09 27.20
CA LEU A 401 13.04 -20.57 26.73
C LEU A 401 12.21 -21.70 26.13
N SER A 402 10.96 -21.81 26.57
CA SER A 402 10.00 -22.62 25.82
C SER A 402 9.80 -22.07 24.40
N GLU A 403 9.34 -22.90 23.46
CA GLU A 403 9.05 -22.50 22.09
C GLU A 403 8.07 -21.29 22.05
N ALA A 404 7.04 -21.32 22.90
CA ALA A 404 6.07 -20.24 23.00
C ALA A 404 6.66 -18.93 23.55
N GLU A 405 7.64 -19.01 24.46
CA GLU A 405 8.34 -17.82 24.98
C GLU A 405 9.32 -17.26 23.97
N THR A 406 10.00 -18.15 23.23
CA THR A 406 10.84 -17.80 22.09
C THR A 406 10.02 -17.04 21.04
N ASP A 407 8.88 -17.57 20.61
CA ASP A 407 7.99 -16.86 19.68
C ASP A 407 7.53 -15.50 20.21
N LYS A 408 7.23 -15.40 21.52
CA LYS A 408 6.82 -14.14 22.15
C LYS A 408 7.90 -13.08 22.15
N ILE A 409 9.11 -13.42 22.62
CA ILE A 409 10.20 -12.45 22.77
C ILE A 409 10.70 -11.96 21.41
N TYR A 410 10.88 -12.87 20.45
CA TYR A 410 11.31 -12.53 19.10
C TYR A 410 10.29 -11.64 18.38
N ALA A 411 8.99 -11.98 18.44
CA ALA A 411 7.96 -11.16 17.80
C ALA A 411 7.84 -9.76 18.43
N ALA A 412 8.01 -9.66 19.76
CA ALA A 412 7.96 -8.39 20.46
C ALA A 412 9.20 -7.52 20.17
N ILE A 413 10.40 -8.10 20.16
CA ILE A 413 11.63 -7.39 19.79
C ILE A 413 11.55 -6.89 18.35
N GLU A 414 11.14 -7.75 17.42
CA GLU A 414 10.99 -7.39 16.00
C GLU A 414 10.03 -6.21 15.85
N TYR A 415 8.81 -6.31 16.39
CA TYR A 415 7.82 -5.25 16.30
C TYR A 415 8.26 -3.94 16.98
N LEU A 416 8.74 -4.00 18.23
CA LEU A 416 9.07 -2.79 19.00
C LEU A 416 10.32 -2.10 18.47
N SER A 417 11.33 -2.85 18.02
CA SER A 417 12.57 -2.26 17.51
C SER A 417 12.35 -1.53 16.19
N GLU A 418 11.34 -1.97 15.44
CA GLU A 418 10.93 -1.40 14.17
C GLU A 418 9.99 -0.20 14.32
N ASN A 419 9.03 -0.25 15.25
CA ASN A 419 7.92 0.70 15.31
C ASN A 419 7.88 1.54 16.59
N ASN A 420 8.60 1.16 17.65
CA ASN A 420 8.62 1.84 18.95
C ASN A 420 10.01 1.74 19.62
N ILE A 421 11.07 2.18 18.92
CA ILE A 421 12.46 2.07 19.40
C ILE A 421 12.67 2.67 20.80
N GLU A 422 11.93 3.73 21.13
CA GLU A 422 11.93 4.45 22.40
C GLU A 422 11.68 3.52 23.60
N THR A 423 10.98 2.40 23.37
CA THR A 423 10.75 1.35 24.38
C THR A 423 12.05 0.81 24.97
N PHE A 424 13.12 0.79 24.17
CA PHE A 424 14.41 0.22 24.57
C PHE A 424 15.31 1.19 25.32
N GLU A 425 14.98 2.49 25.39
CA GLU A 425 15.75 3.47 26.18
C GLU A 425 15.82 3.06 27.66
N GLN A 426 14.73 2.51 28.19
CA GLN A 426 14.69 2.02 29.56
C GLN A 426 15.59 0.79 29.76
N TYR A 427 15.75 -0.05 28.74
CA TYR A 427 16.44 -1.35 28.82
C TYR A 427 17.92 -1.32 28.42
N LEU A 428 18.32 -0.37 27.57
CA LEU A 428 19.68 -0.26 27.03
C LEU A 428 20.48 0.84 27.72
N ASP A 429 21.80 0.71 27.76
CA ASP A 429 22.65 1.85 28.11
C ASP A 429 22.66 2.91 26.99
N ALA A 430 23.22 4.09 27.29
CA ALA A 430 23.21 5.21 26.34
C ALA A 430 23.94 4.89 25.03
N THR A 431 25.02 4.09 25.09
CA THR A 431 25.83 3.72 23.92
C THR A 431 25.09 2.70 23.04
N GLN A 432 24.50 1.68 23.63
CA GLN A 432 23.65 0.69 22.95
C GLN A 432 22.42 1.36 22.33
N TYR A 433 21.77 2.28 23.05
CA TYR A 433 20.61 2.98 22.51
C TYR A 433 20.98 3.89 21.33
N GLU A 434 22.13 4.58 21.40
CA GLU A 434 22.66 5.36 20.28
C GLU A 434 23.00 4.45 19.07
N GLU A 435 23.62 3.30 19.31
CA GLU A 435 23.90 2.29 18.27
C GLU A 435 22.61 1.78 17.61
N LEU A 436 21.59 1.45 18.40
CA LEU A 436 20.29 1.00 17.92
C LEU A 436 19.59 2.09 17.09
N SER A 437 19.69 3.35 17.54
CA SER A 437 19.08 4.51 16.87
C SER A 437 19.69 4.79 15.50
N LYS A 438 21.01 4.58 15.36
CA LYS A 438 21.73 4.73 14.08
C LYS A 438 21.58 3.51 13.17
N ALA A 439 21.17 2.35 13.69
CA ALA A 439 21.01 1.14 12.91
C ALA A 439 19.80 1.21 11.96
N GLN A 440 19.94 0.57 10.80
CA GLN A 440 18.85 0.41 9.84
C GLN A 440 17.73 -0.44 10.45
N LYS A 441 16.47 -0.15 10.08
CA LYS A 441 15.25 -0.75 10.68
C LYS A 441 15.33 -2.27 10.82
N TYR A 442 15.72 -2.98 9.76
CA TYR A 442 15.80 -4.44 9.73
C TYR A 442 16.95 -5.04 10.58
N GLN A 443 17.94 -4.24 10.99
CA GLN A 443 19.08 -4.70 11.80
C GLN A 443 18.79 -4.61 13.31
N ARG A 444 17.85 -3.76 13.71
CA ARG A 444 17.62 -3.41 15.12
C ARG A 444 17.25 -4.62 15.97
N ALA A 445 16.37 -5.48 15.48
CA ALA A 445 15.96 -6.71 16.16
C ALA A 445 17.17 -7.62 16.44
N SER A 446 18.00 -7.86 15.42
CA SER A 446 19.18 -8.73 15.54
C SER A 446 20.21 -8.23 16.55
N LYS A 447 20.39 -6.91 16.68
CA LYS A 447 21.28 -6.30 17.68
C LYS A 447 20.76 -6.56 19.10
N ILE A 448 19.46 -6.36 19.32
CA ILE A 448 18.83 -6.61 20.62
C ILE A 448 18.88 -8.10 20.98
N GLU A 449 18.59 -8.98 20.02
CA GLU A 449 18.70 -10.44 20.18
C GLU A 449 20.12 -10.85 20.61
N LYS A 450 21.15 -10.22 20.01
CA LYS A 450 22.56 -10.44 20.37
C LYS A 450 22.90 -9.97 21.78
N TRP A 451 22.47 -8.76 22.18
CA TRP A 451 22.73 -8.25 23.54
C TRP A 451 22.05 -9.05 24.63
N LEU A 452 20.90 -9.66 24.33
CA LEU A 452 20.20 -10.57 25.25
C LEU A 452 20.75 -12.00 25.23
N SER A 453 21.74 -12.30 24.39
CA SER A 453 22.25 -13.66 24.16
C SER A 453 21.14 -14.67 23.85
N LEU A 454 20.10 -14.23 23.10
CA LEU A 454 19.03 -15.14 22.71
C LEU A 454 19.59 -16.19 21.75
N PRO A 455 19.19 -17.47 21.90
CA PRO A 455 19.62 -18.51 20.99
C PRO A 455 19.16 -18.12 19.59
N GLN A 456 20.10 -17.92 18.66
CA GLN A 456 19.75 -17.49 17.32
C GLN A 456 18.69 -18.43 16.77
N LYS A 457 17.48 -17.91 16.62
CA LYS A 457 16.49 -18.58 15.81
C LYS A 457 17.16 -18.65 14.46
N THR A 458 17.36 -19.85 13.91
CA THR A 458 17.67 -20.03 12.49
C THR A 458 16.44 -19.54 11.71
N LYS A 459 16.19 -18.22 11.76
CA LYS A 459 15.37 -17.52 10.81
C LYS A 459 16.07 -17.86 9.49
N LYS A 460 15.39 -18.63 8.64
CA LYS A 460 15.64 -18.64 7.18
C LYS A 460 15.32 -17.26 6.59
N HIS A 461 15.85 -16.20 7.20
CA HIS A 461 15.94 -14.87 6.65
C HIS A 461 17.38 -14.68 6.27
N THR A 462 17.69 -15.17 5.08
CA THR A 462 18.86 -14.77 4.33
C THR A 462 18.86 -13.24 4.24
N PRO A 463 19.96 -12.56 4.57
CA PRO A 463 20.03 -11.10 4.49
C PRO A 463 19.66 -10.66 3.08
N LEU A 464 18.61 -9.85 2.97
CA LEU A 464 18.24 -9.18 1.73
C LEU A 464 19.26 -8.05 1.51
N ILE A 465 20.28 -8.29 0.71
CA ILE A 465 21.13 -7.21 0.19
C ILE A 465 20.32 -6.49 -0.89
N ASN A 466 19.56 -5.48 -0.50
CA ASN A 466 18.91 -4.55 -1.43
C ASN A 466 19.72 -3.28 -1.50
N ILE A 467 20.67 -3.20 -2.43
CA ILE A 467 21.31 -1.94 -2.75
C ILE A 467 20.45 -1.26 -3.81
N TYR A 468 19.48 -0.47 -3.35
CA TYR A 468 18.92 0.60 -4.17
C TYR A 468 19.91 1.76 -4.16
N GLN A 469 20.99 1.64 -4.94
CA GLN A 469 21.75 2.80 -5.37
C GLN A 469 21.58 2.99 -6.87
N ASP A 470 21.29 4.23 -7.22
CA ASP A 470 20.99 4.77 -8.54
C ASP A 470 21.76 4.09 -9.69
N LEU A 471 21.03 3.27 -10.46
CA LEU A 471 21.58 2.41 -11.51
C LEU A 471 21.92 3.17 -12.81
N ASN A 472 21.69 4.48 -12.88
CA ASN A 472 21.92 5.29 -14.07
C ASN A 472 23.29 6.03 -14.06
N GLY A 473 23.95 6.18 -12.91
CA GLY A 473 25.25 6.88 -12.82
C GLY A 473 26.50 6.03 -13.11
N PHE A 474 26.41 4.70 -13.01
CA PHE A 474 27.60 3.83 -12.89
C PHE A 474 28.43 3.63 -14.18
N HIS A 475 27.93 3.95 -15.37
CA HIS A 475 28.74 3.87 -16.59
C HIS A 475 29.93 4.85 -16.55
N LYS A 476 29.76 6.03 -15.93
CA LYS A 476 30.84 7.00 -15.72
C LYS A 476 31.82 6.56 -14.63
N THR A 477 31.35 5.92 -13.55
CA THR A 477 32.16 5.52 -12.40
C THR A 477 33.23 4.48 -12.75
N TYR A 478 32.89 3.48 -13.58
CA TYR A 478 33.84 2.43 -13.97
C TYR A 478 34.46 2.61 -15.35
N ASN A 479 34.20 3.75 -16.01
CA ASN A 479 34.75 4.10 -17.33
C ASN A 479 34.58 2.96 -18.35
N ALA A 480 33.38 2.38 -18.40
CA ALA A 480 33.05 1.19 -19.17
C ALA A 480 32.35 1.54 -20.48
N ASP A 481 32.67 0.81 -21.55
CA ASP A 481 32.08 1.01 -22.88
C ASP A 481 30.62 0.54 -22.93
N PHE A 482 30.26 -0.50 -22.15
CA PHE A 482 28.87 -0.92 -21.94
C PHE A 482 28.70 -1.77 -20.67
N ALA A 483 27.45 -1.99 -20.25
CA ALA A 483 27.13 -2.83 -19.10
C ALA A 483 26.04 -3.86 -19.42
N ILE A 484 26.20 -5.07 -18.89
CA ILE A 484 25.25 -6.17 -19.05
C ILE A 484 24.58 -6.44 -17.70
N PRO A 485 23.28 -6.14 -17.53
CA PRO A 485 22.54 -6.56 -16.33
C PRO A 485 22.29 -8.06 -16.37
N PHE A 486 22.35 -8.72 -15.20
CA PHE A 486 22.04 -10.14 -15.09
C PHE A 486 21.21 -10.47 -13.85
N TYR A 487 20.46 -11.57 -13.95
CA TYR A 487 19.73 -12.19 -12.87
C TYR A 487 19.82 -13.72 -13.01
N LEU A 488 20.44 -14.38 -12.04
CA LEU A 488 20.71 -15.82 -12.03
C LEU A 488 19.96 -16.44 -10.85
N ASN A 489 18.84 -17.11 -11.12
CA ASN A 489 18.03 -17.82 -10.10
C ASN A 489 18.37 -19.32 -10.06
N SER A 490 18.47 -19.95 -11.23
CA SER A 490 18.91 -21.35 -11.40
C SER A 490 19.23 -21.71 -12.87
N ASN A 491 19.01 -20.79 -13.80
CA ASN A 491 19.20 -20.98 -15.25
C ASN A 491 20.38 -20.18 -15.81
N LYS A 492 20.93 -20.66 -16.93
CA LYS A 492 21.94 -19.97 -17.74
C LYS A 492 21.31 -18.75 -18.43
N VAL A 493 22.00 -17.62 -18.43
CA VAL A 493 21.62 -16.43 -19.20
C VAL A 493 22.56 -16.34 -20.41
N GLN A 494 21.99 -16.40 -21.62
CA GLN A 494 22.73 -16.25 -22.87
C GLN A 494 22.11 -15.12 -23.69
N GLY A 495 22.95 -14.25 -24.25
CA GLY A 495 22.50 -13.13 -25.08
C GLY A 495 23.52 -12.78 -26.17
N LYS A 496 23.02 -12.20 -27.26
CA LYS A 496 23.81 -11.53 -28.30
C LYS A 496 23.51 -10.04 -28.21
N SER A 497 24.55 -9.21 -28.15
CA SER A 497 24.39 -7.76 -28.27
C SER A 497 24.66 -7.34 -29.71
N ASP A 498 23.60 -7.00 -30.44
CA ASP A 498 23.64 -6.71 -31.87
C ASP A 498 24.39 -5.41 -32.23
N SER A 499 24.68 -4.54 -31.25
CA SER A 499 25.34 -3.25 -31.49
C SER A 499 26.87 -3.31 -31.57
N HIS A 500 27.52 -4.37 -31.09
CA HIS A 500 28.99 -4.45 -30.99
C HIS A 500 29.59 -5.81 -31.37
N GLY A 501 28.79 -6.77 -31.85
CA GLY A 501 29.28 -8.09 -32.28
C GLY A 501 29.79 -8.98 -31.13
N VAL A 502 29.34 -8.73 -29.90
CA VAL A 502 29.77 -9.46 -28.71
C VAL A 502 28.75 -10.51 -28.32
N THR A 503 29.18 -11.77 -28.26
CA THR A 503 28.43 -12.90 -27.70
C THR A 503 28.82 -13.10 -26.25
N TYR A 504 27.85 -13.24 -25.36
CA TYR A 504 28.14 -13.57 -23.96
C TYR A 504 27.28 -14.71 -23.43
N LEU A 505 27.88 -15.50 -22.55
CA LEU A 505 27.21 -16.56 -21.79
C LEU A 505 27.55 -16.38 -20.31
N LEU A 506 26.53 -16.15 -19.49
CA LEU A 506 26.65 -16.10 -18.04
C LEU A 506 25.95 -17.32 -17.45
N LYS A 507 26.69 -18.14 -16.71
CA LYS A 507 26.14 -19.31 -16.02
C LYS A 507 26.65 -19.41 -14.59
N LYS A 508 25.79 -19.89 -13.71
CA LYS A 508 26.14 -20.28 -12.36
C LYS A 508 26.80 -21.66 -12.41
N LYS A 509 28.08 -21.76 -12.00
CA LYS A 509 28.81 -23.05 -11.88
C LYS A 509 28.52 -23.73 -10.54
N ALA A 510 28.36 -22.95 -9.48
CA ALA A 510 28.00 -23.35 -8.11
C ALA A 510 27.33 -22.15 -7.38
N ASP A 511 26.86 -22.32 -6.14
CA ASP A 511 26.09 -21.27 -5.42
C ASP A 511 26.76 -19.91 -5.26
N THR A 512 28.09 -19.90 -5.32
CA THR A 512 28.92 -18.70 -5.26
C THR A 512 29.81 -18.54 -6.48
N GLN A 513 29.73 -19.41 -7.48
CA GLN A 513 30.63 -19.36 -8.63
C GLN A 513 29.89 -18.94 -9.89
N ILE A 514 30.27 -17.79 -10.44
CA ILE A 514 29.75 -17.26 -11.70
C ILE A 514 30.79 -17.46 -12.79
N HIS A 515 30.37 -18.08 -13.88
CA HIS A 515 31.16 -18.22 -15.09
C HIS A 515 30.59 -17.29 -16.16
N PHE A 516 31.45 -16.42 -16.66
CA PHE A 516 31.14 -15.47 -17.73
C PHE A 516 32.07 -15.72 -18.90
N GLU A 517 31.49 -16.07 -20.04
CA GLU A 517 32.19 -16.25 -21.30
C GLU A 517 31.81 -15.09 -22.21
N LEU A 518 32.83 -14.41 -22.76
CA LEU A 518 32.70 -13.24 -23.62
C LEU A 518 33.50 -13.52 -24.90
N ASN A 519 32.80 -13.76 -26.00
CA ASN A 519 33.37 -14.31 -27.23
C ASN A 519 34.13 -15.62 -26.93
N ASP A 520 35.46 -15.62 -27.01
CA ASP A 520 36.33 -16.78 -26.71
C ASP A 520 37.10 -16.63 -25.37
N GLU A 521 36.81 -15.58 -24.59
CA GLU A 521 37.49 -15.30 -23.32
C GLU A 521 36.59 -15.64 -22.12
N VAL A 522 37.18 -16.22 -21.07
CA VAL A 522 36.47 -16.75 -19.90
C VAL A 522 36.88 -16.02 -18.62
N PHE A 523 35.88 -15.69 -17.82
CA PHE A 523 36.00 -15.05 -16.51
C PHE A 523 35.21 -15.87 -15.47
N ASP A 524 35.87 -16.28 -14.39
CA ASP A 524 35.25 -17.05 -13.30
C ASP A 524 35.34 -16.25 -11.99
N PHE A 525 34.20 -15.97 -11.36
CA PHE A 525 34.09 -15.21 -10.11
C PHE A 525 33.69 -16.12 -8.96
N ASP A 526 34.38 -16.01 -7.81
CA ASP A 526 34.01 -16.69 -6.56
C ASP A 526 33.46 -15.66 -5.55
N LEU A 527 32.21 -15.85 -5.17
CA LEU A 527 31.40 -14.97 -4.33
C LEU A 527 31.25 -15.51 -2.90
N LYS A 528 32.07 -16.50 -2.47
CA LYS A 528 32.00 -17.08 -1.11
C LYS A 528 32.01 -16.06 0.01
N ALA A 529 32.70 -14.93 -0.19
CA ALA A 529 32.73 -13.86 0.79
C ALA A 529 31.32 -13.33 1.14
N LEU A 530 30.37 -13.35 0.19
CA LEU A 530 28.99 -12.89 0.38
C LEU A 530 28.18 -13.76 1.34
N GLN A 531 28.62 -15.01 1.60
CA GLN A 531 27.98 -15.92 2.55
C GLN A 531 28.46 -15.70 3.98
N SER A 532 29.46 -14.84 4.22
CA SER A 532 29.97 -14.59 5.57
C SER A 532 28.96 -13.78 6.39
N PRO A 533 28.62 -14.22 7.62
CA PRO A 533 27.75 -13.45 8.52
C PRO A 533 28.36 -12.10 8.94
N ASP A 534 29.68 -11.95 8.83
CA ASP A 534 30.42 -10.70 9.12
C ASP A 534 30.73 -9.88 7.85
N PHE A 535 30.06 -10.17 6.73
CA PHE A 535 30.33 -9.48 5.47
C PHE A 535 29.87 -8.01 5.51
N GLU A 536 30.83 -7.09 5.45
CA GLU A 536 30.55 -5.66 5.30
C GLU A 536 30.12 -5.33 3.86
N GLN A 537 28.89 -4.82 3.71
CA GLN A 537 28.28 -4.49 2.43
C GLN A 537 28.77 -3.13 1.89
N THR A 538 30.06 -3.02 1.62
CA THR A 538 30.66 -1.86 0.96
C THR A 538 30.70 -2.06 -0.56
N GLU A 539 30.76 -0.95 -1.32
CA GLU A 539 30.91 -0.99 -2.79
C GLU A 539 32.14 -1.80 -3.21
N GLU A 540 33.25 -1.66 -2.47
CA GLU A 540 34.49 -2.37 -2.73
C GLU A 540 34.33 -3.89 -2.59
N ASN A 541 33.64 -4.35 -1.54
CA ASN A 541 33.46 -5.78 -1.28
C ASN A 541 32.46 -6.46 -2.23
N LEU A 542 31.63 -5.67 -2.93
CA LEU A 542 30.65 -6.15 -3.90
C LEU A 542 31.12 -6.03 -5.35
N THR A 543 32.33 -5.52 -5.55
CA THR A 543 32.92 -5.24 -6.86
C THR A 543 34.05 -6.22 -7.17
N PHE A 544 33.87 -7.03 -8.21
CA PHE A 544 34.83 -8.03 -8.65
C PHE A 544 35.44 -7.62 -9.98
N LYS A 545 36.77 -7.50 -10.04
CA LYS A 545 37.49 -7.04 -11.24
C LYS A 545 38.35 -8.16 -11.82
N GLN A 546 38.27 -8.35 -13.14
CA GLN A 546 39.16 -9.23 -13.89
C GLN A 546 39.55 -8.57 -15.21
N GLU A 547 40.67 -8.98 -15.76
CA GLU A 547 41.13 -8.51 -17.06
C GLU A 547 41.58 -9.66 -17.95
N SER A 548 41.35 -9.51 -19.25
CA SER A 548 41.83 -10.41 -20.30
C SER A 548 42.74 -9.64 -21.28
N ASN A 549 43.05 -10.25 -22.43
CA ASN A 549 43.83 -9.61 -23.49
C ASN A 549 43.05 -8.45 -24.11
N ASN A 550 41.74 -8.60 -24.30
CA ASN A 550 40.92 -7.63 -25.02
C ASN A 550 39.98 -6.81 -24.14
N TRP A 551 39.75 -7.22 -22.88
CA TRP A 551 38.73 -6.61 -22.03
C TRP A 551 39.19 -6.38 -20.59
N ARG A 552 38.67 -5.32 -19.97
CA ARG A 552 38.58 -5.14 -18.52
C ARG A 552 37.13 -5.31 -18.10
N LEU A 553 36.92 -6.17 -17.11
CA LEU A 553 35.60 -6.53 -16.62
C LEU A 553 35.49 -6.14 -15.15
N THR A 554 34.43 -5.41 -14.81
CA THR A 554 34.05 -5.09 -13.44
C THR A 554 32.62 -5.60 -13.19
N MET A 555 32.47 -6.64 -12.36
CA MET A 555 31.19 -7.19 -11.96
C MET A 555 30.77 -6.60 -10.62
N VAL A 556 29.60 -6.01 -10.57
CA VAL A 556 29.02 -5.45 -9.34
C VAL A 556 27.76 -6.22 -8.99
N ILE A 557 27.75 -6.82 -7.80
CA ILE A 557 26.58 -7.54 -7.28
C ILE A 557 25.64 -6.54 -6.61
N THR A 558 24.40 -6.47 -7.11
CA THR A 558 23.38 -5.56 -6.58
C THR A 558 22.38 -6.25 -5.67
N GLN A 559 22.23 -7.57 -5.82
CA GLN A 559 21.38 -8.40 -4.97
C GLN A 559 21.94 -9.83 -4.92
N TYR A 560 22.05 -10.39 -3.73
CA TYR A 560 22.34 -11.81 -3.51
C TYR A 560 21.29 -12.37 -2.55
N TYR A 561 20.72 -13.52 -2.86
CA TYR A 561 19.68 -14.14 -2.04
C TYR A 561 19.76 -15.67 -2.12
N GLU A 562 20.02 -16.33 -1.01
CA GLU A 562 20.08 -17.79 -0.88
C GLU A 562 18.73 -18.33 -0.38
N TYR A 563 18.05 -19.20 -1.16
CA TYR A 563 16.80 -19.88 -0.78
C TYR A 563 17.04 -21.12 0.09
N SER A 564 18.17 -21.81 -0.12
CA SER A 564 18.59 -23.05 0.57
C SER A 564 20.09 -23.29 0.38
N ASP A 565 20.67 -24.28 1.07
CA ASP A 565 22.08 -24.70 0.93
C ASP A 565 22.51 -25.05 -0.53
N THR A 566 21.55 -25.14 -1.46
CA THR A 566 21.75 -25.50 -2.87
C THR A 566 21.11 -24.53 -3.88
N GLU A 567 20.47 -23.45 -3.44
CA GLU A 567 19.76 -22.52 -4.33
C GLU A 567 20.00 -21.05 -3.92
N SER A 568 20.54 -20.26 -4.85
CA SER A 568 20.76 -18.81 -4.67
C SER A 568 20.45 -18.01 -5.93
N ASN A 569 19.80 -16.87 -5.74
CA ASN A 569 19.61 -15.77 -6.67
C ASN A 569 20.77 -14.78 -6.61
N ILE A 570 21.31 -14.44 -7.77
CA ILE A 570 22.33 -13.40 -7.88
C ILE A 570 21.90 -12.41 -8.96
N LYS A 571 21.84 -11.13 -8.60
CA LYS A 571 21.57 -10.01 -9.50
C LYS A 571 22.74 -9.05 -9.49
N GLY A 572 23.08 -8.54 -10.65
CA GLY A 572 24.18 -7.59 -10.77
C GLY A 572 24.26 -6.96 -12.15
N LYS A 573 25.33 -6.21 -12.35
CA LYS A 573 25.75 -5.68 -13.65
C LYS A 573 27.21 -6.01 -13.89
N VAL A 574 27.53 -6.39 -15.11
CA VAL A 574 28.91 -6.56 -15.59
C VAL A 574 29.25 -5.36 -16.46
N TYR A 575 30.20 -4.55 -16.04
CA TYR A 575 30.73 -3.41 -16.78
C TYR A 575 31.95 -3.86 -17.59
N LEU A 576 31.93 -3.60 -18.90
CA LEU A 576 32.97 -4.03 -19.83
C LEU A 576 33.64 -2.81 -20.47
N LYS A 577 34.97 -2.83 -20.48
CA LYS A 577 35.80 -1.87 -21.20
C LYS A 577 36.76 -2.61 -22.13
N LYS A 578 36.77 -2.26 -23.39
CA LYS A 578 37.73 -2.78 -24.37
C LYS A 578 39.11 -2.15 -24.08
N LYS A 579 40.15 -2.98 -24.10
CA LYS A 579 41.53 -2.53 -23.90
C LYS A 579 42.08 -1.81 -25.13
#